data_AF-D7TME0-F1
#
_entry.id   AF-D7TME0-F1
#
_cell.length_a   1.000
_cell.length_b   1.000
_cell.length_c   1.000
_cell.angle_alpha   90.00
_cell.angle_beta   90.00
_cell.angle_gamma   90.00
#
_symmetry.space_group_name_H-M   'P 1'
#
loop_
_entity.id
_entity.type
_entity.pdbx_description
1 polymer ?
#
loop_
_entity_poly.entity_id
_entity_poly.type
_entity_poly.pdbx_seq_one_letter_code
_entity_poly.pdbx_strand_id
1 'polypeptide(L)'
;MEYTEKTTKPLKVFNSIHLFSSSSSSSSSSSSSSSRSSSFPAASQGPCAACKVLRRRCTESCILAPYFPSTKPFQFITAHKVFGASNIIKWLKEVPETNRADAVSSMVYEANARILDPVYGCAGAISKLQKQLEEVQAELAMTQAELLFMRCQQQQLDDNAKFHRNSGSANWE
;
A
#
# COMPACT_ATOMS: atom_id res chain seq x y z
N MET A 1 -23.02 51.38 -6.98
CA MET A 1 -21.81 50.65 -6.58
C MET A 1 -21.98 49.23 -7.06
N GLU A 2 -21.34 48.96 -8.18
CA GLU A 2 -21.30 47.71 -8.91
C GLU A 2 -20.32 46.79 -8.18
N TYR A 3 -20.75 45.60 -7.74
CA TYR A 3 -19.85 44.58 -7.22
C TYR A 3 -19.94 43.36 -8.12
N THR A 4 -18.85 43.16 -8.86
CA THR A 4 -18.65 42.12 -9.86
C THR A 4 -18.49 40.75 -9.21
N GLU A 5 -19.25 39.78 -9.70
CA GLU A 5 -19.09 38.35 -9.40
C GLU A 5 -17.70 37.87 -9.82
N LYS A 6 -16.91 37.40 -8.86
CA LYS A 6 -15.63 36.75 -9.15
C LYS A 6 -15.92 35.30 -9.53
N THR A 7 -15.88 35.04 -10.83
CA THR A 7 -15.81 33.72 -11.46
C THR A 7 -14.71 32.85 -10.82
N THR A 8 -15.12 31.85 -10.05
CA THR A 8 -14.25 30.76 -9.61
C THR A 8 -13.97 29.85 -10.80
N LYS A 9 -12.74 29.87 -11.30
CA LYS A 9 -12.30 28.98 -12.38
C LYS A 9 -12.21 27.54 -11.86
N PRO A 10 -12.66 26.52 -12.61
CA PRO A 10 -12.40 25.13 -12.23
C PRO A 10 -10.91 24.84 -12.43
N LEU A 11 -10.24 24.42 -11.36
CA LEU A 11 -8.87 23.96 -11.45
C LEU A 11 -8.83 22.64 -12.22
N LYS A 12 -7.94 22.62 -13.22
CA LYS A 12 -7.69 21.50 -14.12
C LYS A 12 -7.33 20.25 -13.32
N VAL A 13 -8.06 19.18 -13.59
CA VAL A 13 -7.69 17.80 -13.29
C VAL A 13 -6.26 17.56 -13.80
N PHE A 14 -5.30 17.45 -12.88
CA PHE A 14 -3.97 16.90 -13.19
C PHE A 14 -3.96 15.46 -12.71
N ASN A 15 -4.65 14.60 -13.46
CA ASN A 15 -4.50 13.17 -13.35
C ASN A 15 -3.15 12.78 -13.94
N SER A 16 -2.20 12.44 -13.08
CA SER A 16 -1.13 11.51 -13.42
C SER A 16 -1.11 10.39 -12.38
N ILE A 17 -2.13 9.55 -12.48
CA ILE A 17 -2.12 8.20 -11.94
C ILE A 17 -1.10 7.43 -12.79
N HIS A 18 0.16 7.37 -12.35
CA HIS A 18 1.04 6.28 -12.76
C HIS A 18 0.64 5.03 -11.96
N LEU A 19 -0.37 4.38 -12.52
CA LEU A 19 -0.55 2.94 -12.68
C LEU A 19 0.17 2.07 -11.63
N PHE A 20 -0.57 1.74 -10.56
CA PHE A 20 -0.32 0.53 -9.79
C PHE A 20 -0.65 -0.68 -10.68
N SER A 21 0.30 -1.10 -11.50
CA SER A 21 0.20 -2.37 -12.23
C SER A 21 0.47 -3.51 -11.27
N SER A 22 -0.60 -4.02 -10.67
CA SER A 22 -0.67 -5.41 -10.20
C SER A 22 -0.62 -6.32 -11.42
N SER A 23 0.55 -6.82 -11.79
CA SER A 23 0.67 -7.93 -12.73
C SER A 23 0.26 -9.22 -12.03
N SER A 24 -1.05 -9.51 -12.04
CA SER A 24 -1.56 -10.86 -11.83
C SER A 24 -1.63 -11.54 -13.20
N SER A 25 -0.57 -12.25 -13.59
CA SER A 25 -0.60 -13.13 -14.76
C SER A 25 -1.07 -14.51 -14.32
N SER A 26 -2.35 -14.78 -14.55
CA SER A 26 -2.92 -16.12 -14.58
C SER A 26 -2.67 -16.74 -15.96
N SER A 27 -1.79 -17.73 -16.03
CA SER A 27 -1.67 -18.62 -17.18
C SER A 27 -1.85 -20.07 -16.74
N SER A 28 -3.00 -20.61 -17.09
CA SER A 28 -3.33 -22.03 -16.99
C SER A 28 -2.81 -22.78 -18.22
N SER A 29 -1.96 -23.78 -18.00
CA SER A 29 -1.83 -24.94 -18.91
C SER A 29 -1.30 -26.16 -18.14
N SER A 30 -2.14 -27.19 -18.10
CA SER A 30 -1.85 -28.63 -17.87
C SER A 30 -0.84 -29.13 -18.92
N SER A 31 0.01 -30.14 -18.75
CA SER A 31 0.19 -31.21 -17.75
C SER A 31 1.49 -31.96 -18.08
N SER A 32 2.24 -32.43 -17.09
CA SER A 32 2.95 -33.72 -17.17
C SER A 32 3.39 -34.17 -15.77
N SER A 33 3.02 -35.40 -15.46
CA SER A 33 3.27 -36.11 -14.21
C SER A 33 4.76 -36.33 -13.93
N SER A 34 5.20 -35.93 -12.74
CA SER A 34 6.34 -36.54 -12.05
C SER A 34 6.22 -36.26 -10.56
N SER A 35 5.86 -37.30 -9.81
CA SER A 35 5.90 -37.34 -8.36
C SER A 35 7.31 -37.00 -7.85
N ARG A 36 7.49 -35.78 -7.32
CA ARG A 36 8.68 -35.43 -6.53
C ARG A 36 8.29 -34.61 -5.32
N SER A 37 8.52 -35.25 -4.19
CA SER A 37 8.41 -34.83 -2.80
C SER A 37 8.65 -33.33 -2.58
N SER A 38 7.79 -32.72 -1.76
CA SER A 38 7.97 -31.41 -1.12
C SER A 38 9.37 -31.32 -0.50
N SER A 39 10.30 -30.76 -1.27
CA SER A 39 11.68 -30.54 -0.88
C SER A 39 11.87 -29.04 -0.83
N PHE A 40 12.03 -28.51 0.39
CA PHE A 40 12.55 -27.15 0.58
C PHE A 40 13.76 -26.95 -0.35
N PRO A 41 13.88 -25.82 -1.07
CA PRO A 41 14.94 -25.63 -2.04
C PRO A 41 16.29 -25.85 -1.36
N ALA A 42 17.09 -26.69 -2.01
CA ALA A 42 18.35 -27.25 -1.55
C ALA A 42 19.15 -26.28 -0.66
N ALA A 43 19.58 -26.81 0.49
CA ALA A 43 20.60 -26.19 1.32
C ALA A 43 21.73 -25.67 0.43
N SER A 44 21.84 -24.33 0.35
CA SER A 44 23.03 -23.69 -0.19
C SER A 44 24.22 -24.24 0.59
N GLN A 45 25.18 -24.88 -0.07
CA GLN A 45 26.33 -25.59 0.51
C GLN A 45 27.35 -24.66 1.20
N GLY A 46 26.90 -23.57 1.83
CA GLY A 46 27.74 -22.55 2.46
C GLY A 46 26.99 -21.79 3.55
N PRO A 47 27.70 -20.93 4.31
CA PRO A 47 27.09 -20.18 5.40
C PRO A 47 25.97 -19.27 4.88
N CYS A 48 24.90 -19.13 5.66
CA CYS A 48 23.82 -18.19 5.36
C CYS A 48 24.36 -16.75 5.25
N ALA A 49 23.58 -15.85 4.65
CA ALA A 49 24.00 -14.45 4.45
C ALA A 49 24.41 -13.79 5.78
N ALA A 50 23.66 -14.04 6.84
CA ALA A 50 23.97 -13.48 8.16
C ALA A 50 25.31 -13.94 8.71
N CYS A 51 25.55 -15.25 8.71
CA CYS A 51 26.80 -15.83 9.21
C CYS A 51 28.01 -15.40 8.36
N LYS A 52 27.81 -15.24 7.04
CA LYS A 52 28.84 -14.71 6.13
C LYS A 52 29.20 -13.27 6.49
N VAL A 53 28.23 -12.39 6.73
CA VAL A 53 28.45 -10.99 7.10
C VAL A 53 29.08 -10.86 8.49
N LEU A 54 28.60 -11.65 9.45
CA LEU A 54 29.10 -11.66 10.84
C LEU A 54 30.44 -12.39 11.01
N ARG A 55 30.97 -13.01 9.94
CA ARG A 55 32.21 -13.81 9.96
C ARG A 55 32.21 -14.90 11.04
N ARG A 56 31.07 -15.56 11.26
CA ARG A 56 30.92 -16.66 12.23
C ARG A 56 30.52 -17.98 11.55
N ARG A 57 30.73 -19.10 12.24
CA ARG A 57 30.32 -20.42 11.75
C ARG A 57 28.79 -20.51 11.65
N CYS A 58 28.30 -21.06 10.53
CA CYS A 58 26.89 -21.39 10.33
C CYS A 58 26.69 -22.88 10.62
N THR A 59 25.79 -23.21 11.55
CA THR A 59 25.41 -24.59 11.89
C THR A 59 24.05 -24.94 11.31
N GLU A 60 23.69 -26.22 11.27
CA GLU A 60 22.36 -26.71 10.87
C GLU A 60 21.24 -26.13 11.75
N SER A 61 21.54 -25.80 13.01
CA SER A 61 20.62 -25.17 13.97
C SER A 61 20.57 -23.63 13.91
N CYS A 62 21.13 -23.02 12.86
CA CYS A 62 21.19 -21.57 12.76
C CYS A 62 19.81 -20.93 12.54
N ILE A 63 19.30 -20.23 13.56
CA ILE A 63 18.01 -19.50 13.49
C ILE A 63 17.94 -18.46 12.34
N LEU A 64 19.07 -17.94 11.88
CA LEU A 64 19.11 -16.95 10.80
C LEU A 64 19.10 -17.59 9.40
N ALA A 65 19.46 -18.87 9.28
CA ALA A 65 19.66 -19.50 7.98
C ALA A 65 18.38 -19.61 7.13
N PRO A 66 17.20 -19.96 7.68
CA PRO A 66 15.96 -20.03 6.91
C PRO A 66 15.52 -18.67 6.35
N TYR A 67 15.85 -17.57 7.05
CA TYR A 67 15.33 -16.24 6.73
C TYR A 67 16.33 -15.34 5.99
N PHE A 68 17.63 -15.62 6.11
CA PHE A 68 18.70 -14.87 5.44
C PHE A 68 19.53 -15.81 4.54
N PRO A 69 18.97 -16.30 3.42
CA PRO A 69 19.67 -17.19 2.51
C PRO A 69 20.84 -16.48 1.84
N SER A 70 21.87 -17.24 1.46
CA SER A 70 23.10 -16.69 0.85
C SER A 70 22.86 -16.03 -0.51
N THR A 71 21.71 -16.29 -1.15
CA THR A 71 21.27 -15.67 -2.40
C THR A 71 20.83 -14.21 -2.24
N LYS A 72 20.45 -13.79 -1.02
CA LYS A 72 19.93 -12.44 -0.74
C LYS A 72 20.73 -11.74 0.38
N PRO A 73 22.04 -11.50 0.19
CA PRO A 73 22.90 -10.95 1.24
C PRO A 73 22.48 -9.53 1.68
N PHE A 74 21.93 -8.74 0.76
CA PHE A 74 21.51 -7.37 1.05
C PHE A 74 20.43 -7.29 2.13
N GLN A 75 19.53 -8.26 2.24
CA GLN A 75 18.49 -8.26 3.27
C GLN A 75 19.09 -8.24 4.67
N PHE A 76 20.09 -9.10 4.93
CA PHE A 76 20.76 -9.11 6.22
C PHE A 76 21.61 -7.85 6.42
N ILE A 77 22.33 -7.39 5.40
CA ILE A 77 23.18 -6.19 5.51
C ILE A 77 22.33 -4.97 5.90
N THR A 78 21.21 -4.75 5.23
CA THR A 78 20.27 -3.67 5.51
C THR A 78 19.73 -3.78 6.94
N ALA A 79 19.13 -4.92 7.30
CA ALA A 79 18.54 -5.10 8.62
C ALA A 79 19.60 -4.98 9.74
N HIS A 80 20.78 -5.55 9.54
CA HIS A 80 21.90 -5.49 10.47
C HIS A 80 22.38 -4.07 10.71
N LYS A 81 22.42 -3.22 9.67
CA LYS A 81 22.88 -1.83 9.79
C LYS A 81 21.98 -1.00 10.71
N VAL A 82 20.68 -1.26 10.74
CA VAL A 82 19.71 -0.47 11.50
C VAL A 82 19.42 -1.07 12.86
N PHE A 83 19.19 -2.39 12.94
CA PHE A 83 18.78 -3.05 14.18
C PHE A 83 19.92 -3.74 14.91
N GLY A 84 20.97 -4.13 14.21
CA GLY A 84 22.04 -4.98 14.75
C GLY A 84 21.64 -6.46 14.85
N ALA A 85 22.63 -7.34 14.79
CA ALA A 85 22.40 -8.79 14.79
C ALA A 85 21.70 -9.31 16.06
N SER A 86 22.07 -8.75 17.22
CA SER A 86 21.52 -9.18 18.51
C SER A 86 20.02 -8.96 18.62
N ASN A 87 19.53 -7.80 18.17
CA ASN A 87 18.10 -7.48 18.19
C ASN A 87 17.32 -8.35 17.19
N ILE A 88 17.86 -8.55 15.98
CA ILE A 88 17.26 -9.46 14.99
C ILE A 88 17.11 -10.87 15.57
N ILE A 89 18.15 -11.41 16.21
CA ILE A 89 18.10 -12.74 16.84
C ILE A 89 17.11 -12.76 18.01
N LYS A 90 17.08 -11.70 18.83
CA LYS A 90 16.15 -11.57 19.96
C LYS A 90 14.70 -11.61 19.46
N TRP A 91 14.33 -10.76 18.51
CA TRP A 91 12.97 -10.71 17.96
C TRP A 91 12.57 -11.99 17.24
N LEU A 92 13.49 -12.62 16.50
CA LEU A 92 13.22 -13.93 15.91
C LEU A 92 12.88 -14.97 16.99
N LYS A 93 13.50 -14.94 18.17
CA LYS A 93 13.14 -15.87 19.26
C LYS A 93 11.79 -15.56 19.90
N GLU A 94 11.41 -14.29 19.95
CA GLU A 94 10.14 -13.82 20.55
C GLU A 94 8.94 -14.06 19.62
N VAL A 95 9.15 -14.03 18.31
CA VAL A 95 8.09 -14.23 17.30
C VAL A 95 7.85 -15.74 17.05
N PRO A 96 6.58 -16.19 16.99
CA PRO A 96 6.23 -17.56 16.60
C PRO A 96 6.82 -17.94 15.24
N GLU A 97 7.24 -19.19 15.08
CA GLU A 97 8.01 -19.60 13.89
C GLU A 97 7.27 -19.35 12.57
N THR A 98 5.94 -19.48 12.59
CA THR A 98 5.04 -19.20 11.46
C THR A 98 5.15 -17.77 10.95
N ASN A 99 5.44 -16.81 11.83
CA ASN A 99 5.41 -15.38 11.53
C ASN A 99 6.82 -14.80 11.35
N ARG A 100 7.88 -15.59 11.57
CA ARG A 100 9.27 -15.10 11.49
C ARG A 100 9.66 -14.63 10.09
N ALA A 101 9.14 -15.25 9.04
CA ALA A 101 9.40 -14.83 7.66
C ALA A 101 8.82 -13.43 7.38
N ASP A 102 7.61 -13.17 7.84
CA ASP A 102 6.96 -11.86 7.72
C ASP A 102 7.66 -10.82 8.59
N ALA A 103 8.03 -11.19 9.83
CA ALA A 103 8.80 -10.31 10.71
C ALA A 103 10.14 -9.89 10.10
N VAL A 104 10.87 -10.82 9.45
CA VAL A 104 12.10 -10.50 8.73
C VAL A 104 11.85 -9.59 7.54
N SER A 105 10.77 -9.82 6.80
CA SER A 105 10.37 -8.95 5.70
C SER A 105 10.08 -7.52 6.18
N SER A 106 9.37 -7.36 7.31
CA SER A 106 9.10 -6.07 7.94
C SER A 106 10.38 -5.39 8.41
N MET A 107 11.27 -6.10 9.11
CA MET A 107 12.58 -5.56 9.50
C MET A 107 13.37 -5.06 8.29
N VAL A 108 13.44 -5.85 7.21
CA VAL A 108 14.18 -5.42 6.01
C VAL A 108 13.54 -4.18 5.38
N TYR A 109 12.21 -4.12 5.32
CA TYR A 109 11.49 -2.94 4.81
C TYR A 109 11.77 -1.69 5.65
N GLU A 110 11.60 -1.77 6.97
CA GLU A 110 11.82 -0.67 7.90
C GLU A 110 13.27 -0.18 7.89
N ALA A 111 14.23 -1.11 7.85
CA ALA A 111 15.64 -0.78 7.77
C ALA A 111 15.99 -0.08 6.44
N ASN A 112 15.42 -0.54 5.31
CA ASN A 112 15.59 0.16 4.03
C ASN A 112 14.98 1.56 4.09
N ALA A 113 13.78 1.71 4.64
CA ALA A 113 13.14 3.00 4.79
C ALA A 113 14.00 3.96 5.62
N ARG A 114 14.58 3.50 6.73
CA ARG A 114 15.48 4.30 7.57
C ARG A 114 16.81 4.64 6.90
N ILE A 115 17.31 3.81 5.99
CA ILE A 115 18.51 4.12 5.21
C ILE A 115 18.23 5.20 4.17
N LEU A 116 17.07 5.15 3.51
CA LEU A 116 16.66 6.14 2.51
C LEU A 116 16.24 7.48 3.15
N ASP A 117 15.60 7.42 4.31
CA ASP A 117 15.20 8.57 5.11
C ASP A 117 15.72 8.38 6.55
N PRO A 118 16.92 8.90 6.87
CA PRO A 118 17.49 8.80 8.21
C PRO A 118 16.68 9.49 9.31
N VAL A 119 15.86 10.48 8.94
CA VAL A 119 15.09 11.30 9.87
C VAL A 119 13.77 10.62 10.21
N TYR A 120 12.95 10.30 9.21
CA TYR A 120 11.60 9.78 9.44
C TYR A 120 11.44 8.30 9.08
N GLY A 121 12.31 7.72 8.26
CA GLY A 121 12.22 6.31 7.86
C GLY A 121 10.82 5.92 7.35
N CYS A 122 10.27 4.82 7.87
CA CYS A 122 8.92 4.38 7.53
C CYS A 122 7.82 5.30 8.07
N ALA A 123 8.08 6.11 9.11
CA ALA A 123 7.10 7.08 9.60
C ALA A 123 6.81 8.17 8.55
N GLY A 124 7.81 8.58 7.76
CA GLY A 124 7.60 9.51 6.64
C GLY A 124 6.67 8.93 5.57
N ALA A 125 6.78 7.64 5.27
CA ALA A 125 5.87 6.94 4.37
C ALA A 125 4.44 6.89 4.93
N ILE A 126 4.28 6.61 6.23
CA ILE A 126 2.99 6.63 6.92
C ILE A 126 2.35 8.03 6.83
N SER A 127 3.08 9.08 7.20
CA SER A 127 2.57 10.46 7.16
C SER A 127 2.15 10.88 5.74
N LYS A 128 2.92 10.47 4.72
CA LYS A 128 2.57 10.73 3.33
C LYS A 128 1.26 10.04 2.93
N LEU A 129 1.11 8.76 3.29
CA LEU A 129 -0.11 8.00 2.98
C LEU A 129 -1.33 8.55 3.73
N GLN A 130 -1.17 8.96 4.99
CA GLN A 130 -2.23 9.60 5.76
C GLN A 130 -2.70 10.90 5.11
N LYS A 131 -1.76 11.76 4.69
CA LYS A 131 -2.09 12.99 3.97
C LYS A 131 -2.84 12.71 2.66
N GLN A 132 -2.40 11.71 1.89
CA GLN A 132 -3.09 11.32 0.65
C GLN A 132 -4.51 10.80 0.93
N LEU A 133 -4.69 10.06 2.02
CA LEU A 133 -6.01 9.59 2.44
C LEU A 133 -6.93 10.77 2.80
N GLU A 134 -6.42 11.77 3.52
CA GLU A 134 -7.16 13.00 3.83
C GLU A 134 -7.53 13.79 2.57
N GLU A 135 -6.58 13.96 1.64
CA GLU A 135 -6.81 14.63 0.36
C GLU A 135 -7.92 13.94 -0.45
N VAL A 136 -7.84 12.61 -0.58
CA VAL A 136 -8.84 11.82 -1.32
C VAL A 136 -10.20 11.83 -0.61
N GLN A 137 -10.24 11.81 0.72
CA GLN A 137 -11.49 11.92 1.46
C GLN A 137 -12.13 13.30 1.31
N ALA A 138 -11.34 14.37 1.29
CA ALA A 138 -11.84 15.71 1.05
C ALA A 138 -12.40 15.85 -0.38
N GLU A 139 -11.71 15.32 -1.38
CA GLU A 139 -12.21 15.28 -2.76
C GLU A 139 -13.54 14.52 -2.85
N LEU A 140 -13.62 13.35 -2.23
CA LEU A 140 -14.86 12.57 -2.17
C LEU A 140 -16.01 13.36 -1.53
N ALA A 141 -15.75 14.05 -0.41
CA ALA A 141 -16.76 14.84 0.27
C ALA A 141 -17.26 16.02 -0.60
N MET A 142 -16.36 16.70 -1.31
CA MET A 142 -16.72 17.78 -2.23
C MET A 142 -17.59 17.25 -3.38
N THR A 143 -17.18 16.17 -4.05
CA THR A 143 -17.96 15.59 -5.15
C THR A 143 -19.33 15.10 -4.68
N GLN A 144 -19.41 14.51 -3.49
CA GLN A 144 -20.69 14.10 -2.91
C GLN A 144 -21.61 15.30 -2.64
N ALA A 145 -21.07 16.40 -2.12
CA ALA A 145 -21.84 17.63 -1.91
C ALA A 145 -22.34 18.23 -3.24
N GLU A 146 -21.50 18.26 -4.28
CA GLU A 146 -21.87 18.71 -5.62
C GLU A 146 -23.02 17.87 -6.22
N LEU A 147 -22.94 16.54 -6.11
CA LEU A 147 -24.00 15.64 -6.59
C LEU A 147 -25.34 15.88 -5.88
N LEU A 148 -25.31 16.11 -4.56
CA LEU A 148 -26.51 16.42 -3.79
C LEU A 148 -27.10 17.78 -4.18
N PHE A 149 -26.24 18.78 -4.40
CA PHE A 149 -26.66 20.09 -4.87
C PHE A 149 -27.38 20.00 -6.23
N MET A 150 -26.79 19.33 -7.22
CA MET A 150 -27.40 19.14 -8.54
C MET A 150 -28.72 18.38 -8.46
N ARG A 151 -28.81 17.34 -7.62
CA ARG A 151 -30.06 16.58 -7.42
C ARG A 151 -31.18 17.43 -6.83
N CYS A 152 -30.87 18.25 -5.82
CA CYS A 152 -31.83 19.15 -5.20
C CYS A 152 -32.34 20.20 -6.21
N GLN A 153 -31.44 20.77 -7.01
CA GLN A 153 -31.79 21.71 -8.07
C GLN A 153 -32.71 21.07 -9.12
N GLN A 154 -32.40 19.86 -9.58
CA GLN A 154 -33.26 19.14 -10.53
C GLN A 154 -34.67 18.93 -9.97
N GLN A 155 -34.76 18.50 -8.71
CA GLN A 155 -36.04 18.27 -8.06
C GLN A 155 -36.86 19.56 -7.92
N GLN A 156 -36.23 20.69 -7.59
CA GLN A 156 -36.92 21.99 -7.55
C GLN A 156 -37.47 22.40 -8.92
N LEU A 157 -36.71 22.18 -10.00
CA LEU A 157 -37.18 22.46 -11.36
C LEU A 157 -38.36 21.56 -11.72
N ASP A 158 -38.30 20.28 -11.39
CA ASP A 158 -39.38 19.32 -11.65
C ASP A 158 -40.65 19.68 -10.87
N ASP A 159 -40.53 20.07 -9.60
CA ASP A 159 -41.66 20.47 -8.76
C ASP A 159 -42.27 21.80 -9.22
N ASN A 160 -41.45 22.77 -9.63
CA ASN A 160 -41.92 24.01 -10.24
C ASN A 160 -42.67 23.75 -11.56
N ALA A 161 -42.13 22.86 -12.42
CA ALA A 161 -42.78 22.46 -13.66
C ALA A 161 -44.12 21.76 -13.44
N LYS A 162 -44.25 20.93 -12.39
CA LYS A 162 -45.54 20.33 -11.99
C LYS A 162 -46.55 21.40 -11.53
N PHE A 163 -46.12 22.35 -10.71
CA PHE A 163 -46.98 23.43 -10.21
C PHE A 163 -47.57 24.28 -11.35
N HIS A 164 -46.75 24.68 -12.32
CA HIS A 164 -47.21 25.41 -13.50
C HIS A 164 -48.18 24.61 -14.36
N ARG A 165 -47.98 23.29 -14.50
CA ARG A 165 -48.89 22.42 -15.25
C ARG A 165 -50.26 22.27 -14.58
N ASN A 166 -50.27 22.18 -13.25
CA ASN A 166 -51.51 21.98 -12.48
C ASN A 166 -52.35 23.27 -12.36
N SER A 167 -51.70 24.43 -12.28
CA SER A 167 -52.39 25.74 -12.26
C SER A 167 -52.97 26.14 -13.62
N GLY A 168 -52.38 25.70 -14.73
CA GLY A 168 -52.92 25.91 -16.08
C GLY A 168 -54.15 25.06 -16.44
N SER A 169 -54.49 24.04 -15.65
CA SER A 169 -55.61 23.14 -15.94
C SER A 169 -56.90 23.47 -15.16
N ALA A 170 -56.88 24.46 -14.25
CA ALA A 170 -57.99 24.77 -13.33
C ALA A 170 -58.97 25.84 -13.82
N ASN A 171 -59.03 26.11 -15.12
CA ASN A 171 -59.92 27.15 -15.67
C ASN A 171 -60.72 26.61 -16.86
N TRP A 172 -61.71 25.74 -16.63
CA TRP A 172 -62.87 25.53 -17.52
C TRP A 172 -64.01 24.86 -16.71
N GLU A 173 -64.92 25.68 -16.18
CA GLU A 173 -66.40 25.58 -16.30
C GLU A 173 -67.07 26.62 -15.39
#